data_AF-A0A537IJP0-F1
#
_entry.id   AF-A0A537IJP0-F1
#
_cell.length_a   1.000
_cell.length_b   1.000
_cell.length_c   1.000
_cell.angle_alpha   90.00
_cell.angle_beta   90.00
_cell.angle_gamma   90.00
#
_symmetry.space_group_name_H-M   'P 1'
#
loop_
_entity.id
_entity.type
_entity.pdbx_description
1 polymer ?
#
loop_
_entity_poly.entity_id
_entity_poly.type
_entity_poly.pdbx_seq_one_letter_code
_entity_poly.pdbx_strand_id
1 'polypeptide(L)'
;MTAGGPMNAGPKICVVGSSNIDLISRVPRLPRLGETLVGHSFHLGYGGKGANQAVMAAKTPPTCGSTTNAFPAWLQSSWTTRRKT
;
A
#
# COMPACT_ATOMS: atom_id res chain seq x y z
N MET A 1 -35.29 2.62 -29.23
CA MET A 1 -35.24 3.30 -27.92
C MET A 1 -34.45 2.42 -26.95
N THR A 2 -33.12 2.54 -26.95
CA THR A 2 -32.24 1.78 -26.05
C THR A 2 -32.10 2.54 -24.74
N ALA A 3 -32.78 2.07 -23.69
CA ALA A 3 -32.56 2.57 -22.34
C ALA A 3 -31.14 2.17 -21.89
N GLY A 4 -30.24 3.15 -21.86
CA GLY A 4 -28.96 3.03 -21.18
C GLY A 4 -29.20 2.94 -19.68
N GLY A 5 -29.35 1.73 -19.16
CA GLY A 5 -29.33 1.48 -17.72
C GLY A 5 -27.95 1.83 -17.13
N PRO A 6 -27.88 2.21 -15.85
CA PRO A 6 -26.62 2.60 -15.23
C PRO A 6 -25.62 1.42 -15.33
N MET A 7 -24.48 1.68 -15.98
CA MET A 7 -23.36 0.75 -16.00
C MET A 7 -23.04 0.36 -14.57
N ASN A 8 -23.16 -0.94 -14.25
CA ASN A 8 -22.89 -1.47 -12.91
C ASN A 8 -21.48 -1.05 -12.49
N ALA A 9 -21.39 -0.06 -11.61
CA ALA A 9 -20.15 0.28 -10.94
C ALA A 9 -19.70 -0.99 -10.20
N GLY A 10 -18.48 -1.44 -10.49
CA GLY A 10 -17.98 -2.72 -10.03
C GLY A 10 -17.99 -2.87 -8.51
N PRO A 11 -17.66 -4.07 -8.02
CA PRO A 11 -17.75 -4.39 -6.60
C PRO A 11 -16.99 -3.36 -5.76
N LYS A 12 -17.70 -2.71 -4.83
CA LYS A 12 -17.10 -1.80 -3.86
C LYS A 12 -16.52 -2.64 -2.72
N ILE A 13 -15.22 -2.53 -2.47
CA ILE A 13 -14.51 -3.26 -1.43
C ILE A 13 -14.19 -2.30 -0.28
N CYS A 14 -14.61 -2.65 0.94
CA CYS A 14 -14.21 -1.97 2.17
C CYS A 14 -13.23 -2.85 2.94
N VAL A 15 -12.06 -2.30 3.29
CA VAL A 15 -11.06 -3.01 4.09
C VAL A 15 -10.99 -2.35 5.46
N VAL A 16 -11.25 -3.14 6.50
CA VAL A 16 -11.15 -2.72 7.90
C VAL A 16 -9.94 -3.42 8.50
N GLY A 17 -8.95 -2.66 8.96
CA GLY A 17 -7.74 -3.21 9.54
C GLY A 17 -6.70 -2.17 9.88
N SER A 18 -5.52 -2.63 10.28
CA SER A 18 -4.41 -1.75 10.68
C SER A 18 -3.78 -1.01 9.51
N SER A 19 -3.41 0.24 9.78
CA SER A 19 -2.64 1.12 8.90
C SER A 19 -1.56 1.78 9.74
N ASN A 20 -0.30 1.47 9.43
CA ASN A 20 0.84 1.87 10.24
C ASN A 20 1.86 2.65 9.39
N ILE A 21 2.68 3.47 10.05
CA ILE A 21 3.90 4.02 9.46
C ILE A 21 5.06 3.21 10.02
N ASP A 22 5.82 2.59 9.13
CA ASP A 22 6.97 1.76 9.49
C ASP A 22 8.23 2.65 9.52
N LEU A 23 8.93 2.64 10.66
CA LEU A 23 10.21 3.34 10.82
C LEU A 23 11.34 2.33 10.67
N ILE A 24 12.08 2.42 9.57
CA ILE A 24 13.10 1.43 9.19
C ILE A 24 14.48 2.09 9.28
N SER A 25 15.26 1.68 10.28
CA SER A 25 16.67 2.05 10.41
C SER A 25 17.57 0.86 10.06
N ARG A 26 18.52 1.06 9.13
CA ARG A 26 19.50 0.02 8.80
C ARG A 26 20.76 0.19 9.64
N VAL A 27 21.05 -0.84 10.43
CA VAL A 27 22.21 -0.91 11.33
C VAL A 27 23.08 -2.13 10.95
N PRO A 28 24.39 -2.12 11.23
CA PRO A 28 25.30 -3.20 10.81
C PRO A 28 24.99 -4.53 11.52
N ARG A 29 24.40 -4.45 12.71
CA ARG A 29 23.93 -5.57 13.51
C ARG A 29 22.84 -5.10 14.46
N LEU A 30 22.18 -6.06 15.11
CA LEU A 30 21.26 -5.76 16.21
C LEU A 30 22.03 -5.11 17.38
N PRO A 31 21.48 -4.05 17.99
CA PRO A 31 22.07 -3.43 19.17
C PRO A 31 22.00 -4.37 20.37
N ARG A 32 23.00 -4.28 21.25
CA ARG A 32 22.94 -4.92 22.56
C ARG A 32 22.12 -4.06 23.52
N LEU A 33 21.68 -4.65 24.63
CA LEU A 33 20.93 -3.91 25.65
C LEU A 33 21.78 -2.73 26.17
N GLY A 34 21.20 -1.52 26.15
CA GLY A 34 21.86 -0.29 26.60
C GLY A 34 22.87 0.31 25.62
N GLU A 35 23.06 -0.29 24.45
CA GLU A 35 23.98 0.22 23.42
C GLU A 35 23.26 1.19 22.47
N THR A 36 23.91 2.31 22.14
CA THR A 36 23.48 3.23 21.07
C THR A 36 24.30 3.00 19.82
N LEU A 37 23.66 2.59 18.72
CA LEU A 37 24.30 2.38 17.42
C LEU A 37 23.88 3.46 16.41
N VAL A 38 24.84 3.99 15.67
CA VAL A 38 24.57 4.88 14.53
C VAL A 38 24.17 4.02 13.33
N GLY A 39 22.97 4.25 12.81
CA GLY A 39 22.48 3.61 11.60
C GLY A 39 23.05 4.26 10.34
N HIS A 40 23.13 3.49 9.25
CA HIS A 40 23.63 3.98 7.96
C HIS A 40 22.55 4.72 7.16
N SER A 41 21.27 4.36 7.36
CA SER A 41 20.15 4.93 6.63
C SER A 41 18.85 4.81 7.43
N PHE A 42 18.00 5.81 7.31
CA PHE A 42 16.66 5.83 7.90
C PHE A 42 15.60 6.04 6.82
N HIS A 43 14.52 5.26 6.89
CA HIS A 43 13.41 5.33 5.95
C HIS A 43 12.07 5.24 6.68
N LEU A 44 11.10 6.01 6.19
CA LEU A 44 9.69 5.87 6.54
C LEU A 44 8.98 5.10 5.44
N GLY A 45 8.30 4.03 5.80
CA GLY A 45 7.47 3.23 4.92
C GLY A 45 6.00 3.28 5.36
N TYR A 46 5.10 2.98 4.44
CA TYR A 46 3.73 2.69 4.80
C TYR A 46 3.59 1.19 5.01
N GLY A 47 2.91 0.82 6.10
CA GLY A 47 2.71 -0.56 6.51
C GLY A 47 1.30 -0.78 7.06
N GLY A 48 1.11 -1.91 7.71
CA GLY A 48 -0.19 -2.35 8.21
C GLY A 48 -0.88 -3.33 7.26
N LYS A 49 -1.41 -4.41 7.83
CA LYS A 49 -1.99 -5.52 7.05
C LYS A 49 -3.24 -5.06 6.29
N GLY A 50 -4.08 -4.24 6.93
CA GLY A 50 -5.28 -3.68 6.31
C GLY A 50 -4.94 -2.73 5.16
N ALA A 51 -3.99 -1.82 5.38
CA ALA A 51 -3.52 -0.92 4.33
C ALA A 51 -2.95 -1.68 3.13
N ASN A 52 -2.11 -2.69 3.37
CA ASN A 52 -1.56 -3.54 2.30
C ASN A 52 -2.65 -4.24 1.49
N GLN A 53 -3.67 -4.79 2.16
CA GLN A 53 -4.79 -5.45 1.49
C GLN A 53 -5.64 -4.46 0.68
N ALA A 54 -5.92 -3.28 1.21
CA ALA A 54 -6.66 -2.23 0.50
C ALA A 54 -5.94 -1.79 -0.77
N VAL A 55 -4.61 -1.63 -0.71
CA VAL A 55 -3.79 -1.29 -1.88
C VAL A 55 -3.85 -2.39 -2.93
N MET A 56 -3.78 -3.67 -2.54
CA MET A 56 -3.88 -4.78 -3.49
C MET A 56 -5.28 -4.88 -4.11
N ALA A 57 -6.34 -4.66 -3.33
CA ALA A 57 -7.71 -4.62 -3.82
C ALA A 57 -7.91 -3.48 -4.83
N ALA A 58 -7.30 -2.31 -4.61
CA ALA A 58 -7.35 -1.18 -5.53
C ALA A 58 -6.49 -1.37 -6.80
N LYS A 59 -5.36 -2.09 -6.69
CA LYS A 59 -4.45 -2.38 -7.83
C LYS A 59 -4.94 -3.52 -8.71
N THR A 60 -5.77 -4.41 -8.18
CA THR A 60 -6.33 -5.51 -8.96
C THR A 60 -7.29 -4.91 -9.99
N PRO A 61 -7.08 -5.13 -11.30
CA PRO A 61 -8.02 -4.68 -12.31
C PRO A 61 -9.39 -5.29 -11.99
N PRO A 62 -10.46 -4.51 -12.07
CA PRO A 62 -11.78 -5.07 -11.91
C PRO A 62 -12.00 -6.11 -13.00
N THR A 63 -12.29 -7.34 -12.60
CA THR A 63 -12.73 -8.37 -13.52
C THR A 63 -14.01 -7.88 -14.18
N CYS A 64 -13.90 -7.55 -15.46
CA CYS A 64 -14.97 -7.14 -16.37
C CYS A 64 -15.80 -5.92 -15.93
N GLY A 65 -15.42 -4.74 -16.43
CA GLY A 65 -16.40 -3.68 -16.75
C GLY A 65 -16.53 -2.48 -15.81
N SER A 66 -15.72 -2.32 -14.77
CA SER A 66 -15.86 -1.17 -13.86
C SER A 66 -14.68 -0.22 -13.87
N THR A 67 -14.89 1.02 -14.26
CA THR A 67 -13.91 2.10 -14.12
C THR A 67 -13.89 2.54 -12.66
N THR A 68 -12.81 2.30 -11.93
CA THR A 68 -12.57 2.94 -10.64
C THR A 68 -11.58 4.08 -10.79
N ASN A 69 -11.86 5.18 -10.09
CA ASN A 69 -10.90 6.24 -9.84
C ASN A 69 -9.69 5.64 -9.14
N ALA A 70 -8.64 5.37 -9.91
CA ALA A 70 -7.37 4.89 -9.41
C ALA A 70 -6.79 5.94 -8.46
N PHE A 71 -6.23 5.49 -7.33
CA PHE A 71 -5.32 6.31 -6.54
C PHE A 71 -4.30 6.98 -7.48
N PRO A 72 -3.95 8.26 -7.26
CA PRO A 72 -2.94 8.93 -8.08
C PRO A 72 -1.69 8.06 -8.23
N ALA A 73 -1.14 7.99 -9.43
CA ALA A 73 0.01 7.11 -9.73
C ALA A 73 1.20 7.31 -8.77
N TRP A 74 1.36 8.52 -8.21
CA TRP A 74 2.38 8.82 -7.20
C TRP A 74 2.15 8.13 -5.86
N LEU A 75 0.89 7.84 -5.47
CA LEU A 75 0.62 7.06 -4.27
C LEU A 75 0.97 5.59 -4.49
N GLN A 76 0.76 5.06 -5.71
CA GLN A 76 1.08 3.67 -6.02
C GLN A 76 2.60 3.42 -6.10
N SER A 77 3.39 4.39 -6.56
CA SER A 77 4.86 4.26 -6.66
C SER A 77 5.54 4.12 -5.29
N SER A 78 4.99 4.76 -4.25
CA SER A 78 5.45 4.69 -2.85
C SER A 78 5.37 3.28 -2.24
N TRP A 79 4.44 2.44 -2.72
CA TRP A 79 4.22 1.08 -2.19
C TRP A 79 4.93 -0.01 -3.00
N THR A 80 5.29 0.26 -4.26
CA THR A 80 5.87 -0.76 -5.17
C THR A 80 7.39 -0.65 -5.30
N THR A 81 7.98 0.47 -4.85
CA THR A 81 9.42 0.72 -4.95
C THR A 81 10.13 0.36 -3.65
N ARG A 82 10.30 -0.94 -3.41
CA ARG A 82 11.53 -1.46 -2.76
C ARG A 82 11.64 -2.98 -2.95
N ARG A 83 12.14 -3.39 -4.12
CA ARG A 83 12.78 -4.70 -4.24
C ARG A 83 13.98 -4.73 -3.31
N LYS A 84 14.11 -5.86 -2.60
CA LYS A 84 15.25 -6.24 -1.78
C LYS A 84 16.55 -5.91 -2.52
N THR A 85 17.29 -4.95 -1.99
CA THR A 85 18.75 -4.84 -2.08
C THR A 85 19.22 -4.43 -0.70
#